data_AF-A0A414B8U0-F1
#
_entry.id   AF-A0A414B8U0-F1
#
_cell.length_a   1.000
_cell.length_b   1.000
_cell.length_c   1.000
_cell.angle_alpha   90.00
_cell.angle_beta   90.00
_cell.angle_gamma   90.00
#
_symmetry.space_group_name_H-M   'P 1'
#
loop_
_entity.id
_entity.type
_entity.pdbx_description
1 polymer ?
#
loop_
_entity_poly.entity_id
_entity_poly.type
_entity_poly.pdbx_seq_one_letter_code
_entity_poly.pdbx_strand_id
1 'polypeptide(L)'
;MNILYIAYSCNPFAGSEDKIGWCVPYESSKTNKVYVITKEEQREPVERYLQSHPLENIEFYYVDIPNLYKKIFKGFMYSGRLNVWNKRVLPLARKICADKRIDVVHQITPIEFRAIGDYGKIANIKFVCGPLGGGESLPNGLRDYARGHKIIEVVRSGINQWYRFKLRATGKLNRCDYIMFANRETQEFLVRGGAELKCPYELVFDNGLRSDELV
;
A
#
# COMPACT_ATOMS: atom_id res chain seq x y z
N MET A 1 -5.58 -20.62 0.41
CA MET A 1 -6.43 -19.46 0.79
C MET A 1 -6.87 -18.72 -0.47
N ASN A 2 -7.91 -17.90 -0.36
CA ASN A 2 -8.37 -16.94 -1.37
C ASN A 2 -7.96 -15.54 -0.92
N ILE A 3 -7.01 -14.93 -1.62
CA ILE A 3 -6.38 -13.67 -1.19
C ILE A 3 -6.74 -12.57 -2.19
N LEU A 4 -7.24 -11.43 -1.69
CA LEU A 4 -7.42 -10.23 -2.49
C LEU A 4 -6.31 -9.23 -2.20
N TYR A 5 -5.40 -9.06 -3.15
CA TYR A 5 -4.38 -8.02 -3.09
C TYR A 5 -4.90 -6.69 -3.65
N ILE A 6 -4.62 -5.62 -2.92
CA ILE A 6 -4.74 -4.24 -3.41
C ILE A 6 -3.33 -3.77 -3.74
N ALA A 7 -3.05 -3.61 -5.04
CA ALA A 7 -1.73 -3.33 -5.56
C ALA A 7 -1.78 -2.20 -6.60
N TYR A 8 -1.77 -0.93 -6.15
CA TYR A 8 -1.78 0.24 -7.04
C TYR A 8 -0.64 0.24 -8.06
N SER A 9 0.56 -0.14 -7.61
CA SER A 9 1.75 -0.40 -8.42
C SER A 9 1.89 -1.91 -8.52
N CYS A 10 2.07 -2.45 -9.72
CA CYS A 10 2.08 -3.88 -10.02
C CYS A 10 2.52 -4.05 -11.49
N ASN A 11 3.82 -4.23 -11.73
CA ASN A 11 4.33 -4.38 -13.08
C ASN A 11 5.43 -5.45 -13.11
N PRO A 12 5.29 -6.51 -13.93
CA PRO A 12 6.31 -7.57 -14.03
C PRO A 12 7.67 -7.09 -14.54
N PHE A 13 7.69 -5.99 -15.30
CA PHE A 13 8.86 -5.45 -15.99
C PHE A 13 9.47 -4.21 -15.32
N ALA A 14 8.90 -3.70 -14.22
CA ALA A 14 9.41 -2.54 -13.49
C ALA A 14 9.91 -2.92 -12.09
N GLY A 15 10.77 -2.06 -11.53
CA GLY A 15 11.36 -2.21 -10.18
C GLY A 15 10.57 -1.51 -9.07
N SER A 16 11.17 -1.42 -7.88
CA SER A 16 10.60 -0.70 -6.72
C SER A 16 9.21 -1.25 -6.34
N GLU A 17 8.24 -0.39 -6.00
CA GLU A 17 6.88 -0.78 -5.62
C GLU A 17 6.16 -1.61 -6.68
N ASP A 18 6.41 -1.36 -7.97
CA ASP A 18 5.79 -2.12 -9.05
C ASP A 18 6.22 -3.60 -9.01
N LYS A 19 7.48 -3.87 -8.65
CA LYS A 19 7.99 -5.24 -8.52
C LYS A 19 7.35 -5.96 -7.33
N ILE A 20 7.18 -5.27 -6.21
CA ILE A 20 6.55 -5.82 -5.01
C ILE A 20 5.09 -6.17 -5.30
N GLY A 21 4.36 -5.21 -5.89
CA GLY A 21 2.97 -5.42 -6.28
C GLY A 21 2.74 -6.53 -7.29
N TRP A 22 3.78 -6.92 -8.05
CA TRP A 22 3.75 -8.08 -8.93
C TRP A 22 4.20 -9.38 -8.25
N CYS A 23 5.40 -9.40 -7.67
CA CYS A 23 6.03 -10.61 -7.15
C CYS A 23 5.25 -11.22 -5.99
N VAL A 24 4.71 -10.41 -5.07
CA VAL A 24 3.94 -10.93 -3.93
C VAL A 24 2.70 -11.72 -4.37
N PRO A 25 1.78 -11.16 -5.19
CA PRO A 25 0.64 -11.93 -5.68
C PRO A 25 1.04 -13.07 -6.62
N TYR A 26 2.04 -12.86 -7.48
CA TYR A 26 2.54 -13.88 -8.40
C TYR A 26 3.03 -15.12 -7.65
N GLU A 27 3.93 -14.96 -6.67
CA GLU A 27 4.45 -16.05 -5.85
C GLU A 27 3.36 -16.68 -4.99
N SER A 28 2.45 -15.87 -4.42
CA SER A 28 1.32 -16.36 -3.64
C SER A 28 0.39 -17.27 -4.46
N SER A 29 0.23 -16.98 -5.76
CA SER A 29 -0.68 -17.73 -6.65
C SER A 29 -0.23 -19.17 -6.92
N LYS A 30 1.04 -19.50 -6.65
CA LYS A 30 1.55 -20.87 -6.81
C LYS A 30 0.90 -21.86 -5.84
N THR A 31 0.39 -21.39 -4.71
CA THR A 31 -0.25 -22.24 -3.67
C THR A 31 -1.63 -21.74 -3.22
N ASN A 32 -2.09 -20.58 -3.71
CA ASN A 32 -3.33 -19.94 -3.29
C ASN A 32 -4.12 -19.45 -4.50
N LYS A 33 -5.43 -19.24 -4.33
CA LYS A 33 -6.21 -18.47 -5.31
C LYS A 33 -6.04 -17.00 -5.00
N VAL A 34 -5.64 -16.24 -6.02
CA VAL A 34 -5.22 -14.85 -5.86
C VAL A 34 -6.06 -13.96 -6.77
N TYR A 35 -6.52 -12.86 -6.21
CA TYR A 35 -7.21 -11.79 -6.91
C TYR A 35 -6.40 -10.51 -6.70
N VAL A 36 -6.18 -9.73 -7.75
CA VAL A 36 -5.39 -8.51 -7.65
C VAL A 36 -6.16 -7.35 -8.25
N ILE A 37 -6.34 -6.27 -7.49
CA ILE A 37 -6.84 -5.01 -8.03
C ILE A 37 -5.65 -4.06 -8.21
N THR A 38 -5.42 -3.63 -9.44
CA THR A 38 -4.36 -2.68 -9.82
C THR A 38 -4.92 -1.52 -10.66
N LYS A 39 -4.10 -0.50 -10.93
CA LYS A 39 -4.49 0.62 -11.78
C LYS A 39 -4.51 0.22 -13.26
N GLU A 40 -5.37 0.86 -14.03
CA GLU A 40 -5.56 0.58 -15.47
C GLU A 40 -4.26 0.66 -16.26
N GLU A 41 -3.33 1.54 -15.88
CA GLU A 41 -2.03 1.65 -16.55
C GLU A 41 -1.16 0.39 -16.43
N GLN A 42 -1.49 -0.57 -15.56
CA GLN A 42 -0.76 -1.84 -15.43
C GLN A 42 -1.34 -2.98 -16.28
N ARG A 43 -2.44 -2.76 -17.00
CA ARG A 43 -3.08 -3.80 -17.81
C ARG A 43 -2.14 -4.38 -18.86
N GLU A 44 -1.60 -3.55 -19.75
CA GLU A 44 -0.71 -3.99 -20.83
C GLU A 44 0.48 -4.81 -20.32
N PRO A 45 1.27 -4.34 -19.34
CA PRO A 45 2.45 -5.10 -18.91
C PRO A 45 2.06 -6.40 -18.19
N VAL A 46 0.99 -6.42 -17.40
CA VAL A 46 0.51 -7.63 -16.73
C VAL A 46 0.01 -8.67 -17.74
N GLU A 47 -0.90 -8.27 -18.64
CA GLU A 47 -1.48 -9.17 -19.63
C GLU A 47 -0.41 -9.71 -20.58
N ARG A 48 0.54 -8.86 -21.02
CA ARG A 48 1.67 -9.29 -21.85
C ARG A 48 2.55 -10.34 -21.18
N TYR A 49 2.80 -10.21 -19.88
CA TYR A 49 3.58 -11.21 -19.15
C TYR A 49 2.81 -12.53 -19.03
N LEU A 50 1.52 -12.48 -18.69
CA LEU A 50 0.69 -13.67 -18.51
C LEU A 50 0.43 -14.43 -19.82
N GLN A 51 0.49 -13.77 -20.98
CA GLN A 51 0.44 -14.45 -22.29
C GLN A 51 1.61 -15.42 -22.50
N SER A 52 2.79 -15.07 -22.00
CA SER A 52 4.00 -15.91 -22.12
C SER A 52 4.22 -16.82 -20.91
N HIS A 53 3.64 -16.46 -19.76
CA HIS A 53 3.79 -17.17 -18.49
C HIS A 53 2.42 -17.35 -17.83
N PRO A 54 1.57 -18.24 -18.38
CA PRO A 54 0.21 -18.41 -17.87
C PRO A 54 0.20 -18.94 -16.43
N LEU A 55 -0.71 -18.40 -15.63
CA LEU A 55 -0.99 -18.83 -14.27
C LEU A 55 -2.49 -18.95 -14.08
N GLU A 56 -2.96 -20.11 -13.64
CA GLU A 56 -4.40 -20.40 -13.53
C GLU A 56 -5.04 -19.85 -12.25
N ASN A 57 -4.23 -19.61 -11.20
CA ASN A 57 -4.71 -19.26 -9.87
C ASN A 57 -4.66 -17.75 -9.57
N ILE A 58 -4.50 -16.90 -10.59
CA ILE A 58 -4.44 -15.45 -10.42
C ILE A 58 -5.40 -14.72 -11.36
N GLU A 59 -6.23 -13.84 -10.82
CA GLU A 59 -7.19 -13.02 -11.58
C GLU A 59 -6.93 -11.52 -11.32
N PHE A 60 -6.73 -10.75 -12.39
CA PHE A 60 -6.47 -9.31 -12.30
C PHE A 60 -7.71 -8.48 -12.63
N TYR A 61 -7.90 -7.43 -11.84
CA TYR A 61 -8.89 -6.39 -12.05
C TYR A 61 -8.22 -5.04 -12.13
N TYR A 62 -8.69 -4.20 -13.05
CA TYR A 62 -8.08 -2.92 -13.34
C TYR A 62 -9.08 -1.80 -13.06
N VAL A 63 -8.63 -0.79 -12.31
CA VAL A 63 -9.46 0.35 -11.92
C VAL A 63 -8.75 1.65 -12.29
N ASP A 64 -9.47 2.53 -13.00
CA ASP A 64 -8.97 3.86 -13.33
C ASP A 64 -9.60 4.99 -12.49
N ILE A 65 -8.87 6.09 -12.40
CA ILE A 65 -9.33 7.38 -11.90
C ILE A 65 -9.44 8.39 -13.05
N PRO A 66 -10.29 9.42 -12.95
CA PRO A 66 -10.45 10.40 -14.01
C PRO A 66 -9.15 11.18 -14.22
N ASN A 67 -8.84 11.50 -15.48
CA ASN A 67 -7.63 12.22 -15.87
C ASN A 67 -7.43 13.55 -15.14
N LEU A 68 -8.52 14.22 -14.73
CA LEU A 68 -8.47 15.44 -13.92
C LEU A 68 -7.68 15.22 -12.62
N TYR A 69 -7.94 14.13 -11.90
CA TYR A 69 -7.24 13.83 -10.64
C TYR A 69 -5.77 13.45 -10.89
N LYS A 70 -5.47 12.77 -12.00
CA LYS A 70 -4.07 12.48 -12.42
C LYS A 70 -3.29 13.77 -12.71
N LYS A 71 -3.97 14.80 -13.22
CA LYS A 71 -3.37 16.11 -13.50
C LYS A 71 -3.17 16.94 -12.23
N ILE A 72 -4.14 16.95 -11.32
CA ILE A 72 -4.12 17.71 -10.07
C ILE A 72 -3.12 17.13 -9.05
N PHE A 73 -3.15 15.82 -8.85
CA PHE A 73 -2.35 15.17 -7.80
C PHE A 73 -1.00 14.70 -8.34
N LYS A 74 -0.04 15.64 -8.39
CA LYS A 74 1.37 15.41 -8.76
C LYS A 74 2.32 15.83 -7.64
N GLY A 75 3.57 15.37 -7.70
CA GLY A 75 4.61 15.70 -6.71
C GLY A 75 4.20 15.32 -5.28
N PHE A 76 4.36 16.22 -4.32
CA PHE A 76 4.02 15.97 -2.91
C PHE A 76 2.53 15.70 -2.65
N MET A 77 1.65 15.97 -3.63
CA MET A 77 0.22 15.71 -3.56
C MET A 77 -0.19 14.35 -4.13
N TYR A 78 0.76 13.50 -4.55
CA TYR A 78 0.49 12.20 -5.15
C TYR A 78 -0.36 11.28 -4.26
N SER A 79 -0.19 11.34 -2.93
CA SER A 79 -1.05 10.64 -1.96
C SER A 79 -2.55 10.91 -2.16
N GLY A 80 -2.92 12.10 -2.65
CA GLY A 80 -4.31 12.43 -3.01
C GLY A 80 -4.84 11.58 -4.16
N ARG A 81 -4.01 11.31 -5.17
CA ARG A 81 -4.31 10.41 -6.30
C ARG A 81 -4.64 9.01 -5.79
N LEU A 82 -3.81 8.51 -4.88
CA LEU A 82 -3.92 7.17 -4.31
C LEU A 82 -5.17 7.02 -3.44
N ASN A 83 -5.51 8.06 -2.66
CA ASN A 83 -6.75 8.08 -1.89
C ASN A 83 -8.00 8.07 -2.80
N VAL A 84 -7.98 8.78 -3.93
CA VAL A 84 -9.08 8.73 -4.92
C VAL A 84 -9.20 7.33 -5.53
N TRP A 85 -8.08 6.70 -5.87
CA TRP A 85 -8.08 5.34 -6.42
C TRP A 85 -8.61 4.32 -5.41
N ASN A 86 -8.12 4.32 -4.16
CA ASN A 86 -8.61 3.45 -3.09
C ASN A 86 -10.13 3.56 -2.88
N LYS A 87 -10.67 4.78 -2.94
CA LYS A 87 -12.12 5.02 -2.86
C LYS A 87 -12.89 4.35 -4.00
N ARG A 88 -12.34 4.33 -5.22
CA ARG A 88 -12.95 3.67 -6.39
C ARG A 88 -12.81 2.15 -6.37
N VAL A 89 -11.75 1.65 -5.76
CA VAL A 89 -11.51 0.21 -5.60
C VAL A 89 -12.45 -0.41 -4.56
N LEU A 90 -12.82 0.32 -3.51
CA LEU A 90 -13.60 -0.24 -2.39
C LEU A 90 -14.91 -0.96 -2.80
N PRO A 91 -15.77 -0.42 -3.69
CA PRO A 91 -16.97 -1.14 -4.13
C PRO A 91 -16.66 -2.44 -4.88
N LEU A 92 -15.62 -2.43 -5.73
CA LEU A 92 -15.17 -3.63 -6.44
C LEU A 92 -14.60 -4.67 -5.48
N ALA A 93 -13.77 -4.26 -4.53
CA ALA A 93 -13.23 -5.13 -3.50
C ALA A 93 -14.34 -5.79 -2.67
N ARG A 94 -15.39 -5.04 -2.30
CA ARG A 94 -16.58 -5.59 -1.62
C ARG A 94 -17.27 -6.66 -2.45
N LYS A 95 -17.47 -6.41 -3.74
CA LYS A 95 -18.09 -7.37 -4.66
C LYS A 95 -17.25 -8.64 -4.77
N ILE A 96 -15.94 -8.53 -4.98
CA ILE A 96 -15.03 -9.68 -5.06
C ILE A 96 -15.05 -10.49 -3.75
N CYS A 97 -15.04 -9.81 -2.59
CA CYS A 97 -15.14 -10.48 -1.30
C CYS A 97 -16.43 -11.31 -1.15
N ALA A 98 -17.56 -10.77 -1.61
CA ALA A 98 -18.84 -11.47 -1.60
C ALA A 98 -18.88 -12.65 -2.58
N ASP A 99 -18.37 -12.46 -3.80
CA ASP A 99 -18.51 -13.43 -4.90
C ASP A 99 -17.50 -14.59 -4.82
N LYS A 100 -16.28 -14.32 -4.32
CA LYS A 100 -15.13 -15.24 -4.44
C LYS A 100 -14.73 -15.90 -3.12
N ARG A 101 -15.47 -15.67 -2.02
CA ARG A 101 -15.14 -16.19 -0.67
C ARG A 101 -13.69 -15.83 -0.28
N ILE A 102 -13.39 -14.53 -0.28
CA ILE A 102 -12.06 -14.04 0.10
C ILE A 102 -11.82 -14.32 1.58
N ASP A 103 -10.63 -14.82 1.93
CA ASP A 103 -10.22 -15.04 3.32
C ASP A 103 -9.59 -13.77 3.91
N VAL A 104 -8.78 -13.07 3.09
CA VAL A 104 -8.01 -11.91 3.49
C VAL A 104 -7.89 -10.89 2.36
N VAL A 105 -8.02 -9.61 2.72
CA VAL A 105 -7.63 -8.49 1.86
C VAL A 105 -6.27 -7.98 2.32
N HIS A 106 -5.31 -7.90 1.41
CA HIS A 106 -3.96 -7.42 1.70
C HIS A 106 -3.62 -6.23 0.81
N GLN A 107 -3.57 -5.04 1.37
CA GLN A 107 -3.06 -3.86 0.65
C GLN A 107 -1.54 -3.84 0.74
N ILE A 108 -0.88 -4.14 -0.39
CA ILE A 108 0.58 -4.21 -0.51
C ILE A 108 1.20 -2.98 -1.15
N THR A 109 0.46 -2.27 -2.02
CA THR A 109 0.89 -0.98 -2.57
C THR A 109 -0.29 0.00 -2.61
N PRO A 110 -0.06 1.30 -2.42
CA PRO A 110 1.25 1.97 -2.30
C PRO A 110 1.94 1.74 -0.94
N ILE A 111 3.27 1.79 -0.92
CA ILE A 111 4.11 1.67 0.30
C ILE A 111 4.16 3.03 1.01
N GLU A 112 2.99 3.53 1.43
CA GLU A 112 2.88 4.77 2.18
C GLU A 112 1.71 4.78 3.17
N PHE A 113 1.93 5.36 4.35
CA PHE A 113 0.89 5.43 5.39
C PHE A 113 -0.25 6.40 5.05
N ARG A 114 -0.05 7.37 4.14
CA ARG A 114 -1.06 8.39 3.82
C ARG A 114 -2.17 7.86 2.91
N ALA A 115 -1.98 6.69 2.29
CA ALA A 115 -2.89 6.13 1.30
C ALA A 115 -3.41 4.73 1.67
N ILE A 116 -3.63 4.49 2.96
CA ILE A 116 -4.33 3.30 3.45
C ILE A 116 -5.78 3.33 2.96
N GLY A 117 -6.27 2.24 2.38
CA GLY A 117 -7.65 2.07 1.93
C GLY A 117 -8.62 1.78 3.09
N ASP A 118 -9.92 1.85 2.82
CA ASP A 118 -10.98 1.59 3.80
C ASP A 118 -11.46 0.12 3.77
N TYR A 119 -10.55 -0.81 3.46
CA TYR A 119 -10.87 -2.23 3.25
C TYR A 119 -11.24 -2.97 4.53
N GLY A 120 -10.78 -2.52 5.70
CA GLY A 120 -11.26 -2.99 7.01
C GLY A 120 -12.74 -2.66 7.30
N LYS A 121 -13.46 -2.01 6.38
CA LYS A 121 -14.93 -1.84 6.44
C LYS A 121 -15.69 -2.96 5.71
N ILE A 122 -14.99 -3.90 5.07
CA ILE A 122 -15.61 -5.06 4.44
C ILE A 122 -15.93 -6.06 5.56
N ALA A 123 -17.21 -6.35 5.75
CA ALA A 123 -17.66 -7.18 6.86
C ALA A 123 -17.11 -8.61 6.74
N ASN A 124 -16.73 -9.20 7.88
CA ASN A 124 -16.27 -10.58 8.02
C ASN A 124 -14.99 -10.94 7.23
N ILE A 125 -14.20 -9.95 6.81
CA ILE A 125 -12.94 -10.17 6.09
C ILE A 125 -11.78 -9.56 6.88
N LYS A 126 -10.67 -10.30 6.95
CA LYS A 126 -9.44 -9.81 7.58
C LYS A 126 -8.73 -8.82 6.66
N PHE A 127 -8.30 -7.69 7.22
CA PHE A 127 -7.56 -6.67 6.47
C PHE A 127 -6.12 -6.55 6.95
N VAL A 128 -5.18 -6.94 6.09
CA VAL A 128 -3.73 -6.76 6.25
C VAL A 128 -3.30 -5.52 5.47
N CYS A 129 -2.54 -4.64 6.09
CA CYS A 129 -2.07 -3.42 5.44
C CYS A 129 -0.56 -3.29 5.53
N GLY A 130 0.08 -3.17 4.38
CA GLY A 130 1.50 -2.87 4.26
C GLY A 130 2.28 -3.81 3.34
N PRO A 131 3.58 -3.55 3.19
CA PRO A 131 4.38 -2.73 4.10
C PRO A 131 4.09 -1.22 3.99
N LEU A 132 4.08 -0.51 5.11
CA LEU A 132 3.83 0.94 5.20
C LEU A 132 5.15 1.72 5.35
N GLY A 133 5.38 2.68 4.45
CA GLY A 133 6.48 3.66 4.51
C GLY A 133 5.98 5.11 4.55
N GLY A 134 6.86 6.06 4.27
CA GLY A 134 6.57 7.50 4.09
C GLY A 134 6.66 8.35 5.37
N GLY A 135 6.92 7.72 6.51
CA GLY A 135 7.12 8.39 7.81
C GLY A 135 8.53 8.90 8.03
N GLU A 136 9.47 8.61 7.13
CA GLU A 136 10.88 8.97 7.23
C GLU A 136 11.08 10.49 7.26
N SER A 137 12.10 10.93 7.96
CA SER A 137 12.54 12.32 7.98
C SER A 137 14.04 12.40 7.82
N LEU A 138 14.52 13.46 7.16
CA LEU A 138 15.95 13.72 7.04
C LEU A 138 16.61 13.77 8.42
N PRO A 139 17.58 12.88 8.70
CA PRO A 139 18.35 12.92 9.93
C PRO A 139 19.04 14.27 10.11
N ASN A 140 19.23 14.70 11.35
CA ASN A 140 19.84 16.00 11.66
C ASN A 140 21.22 16.19 10.99
N GLY A 141 22.04 15.13 10.94
CA GLY A 141 23.35 15.15 10.29
C GLY A 141 23.31 15.22 8.76
N LEU A 142 22.17 14.93 8.14
CA LEU A 142 22.01 14.93 6.67
C LEU A 142 21.18 16.12 6.16
N ARG A 143 20.90 17.12 7.00
CA ARG A 143 20.10 18.29 6.63
C ARG A 143 20.70 19.09 5.46
N ASP A 144 22.00 18.97 5.22
CA ASP A 144 22.66 19.60 4.08
C ASP A 144 22.21 19.04 2.73
N TYR A 145 21.75 17.79 2.66
CA TYR A 145 21.12 17.22 1.46
C TYR A 145 19.79 17.91 1.10
N ALA A 146 19.18 18.63 2.04
CA ALA A 146 17.94 19.36 1.83
C ALA A 146 18.15 20.85 1.46
N ARG A 147 19.40 21.29 1.22
CA ARG A 147 19.67 22.65 0.74
C ARG A 147 18.88 22.89 -0.56
N GLY A 148 18.14 24.00 -0.62
CA GLY A 148 17.21 24.30 -1.72
C GLY A 148 15.81 23.68 -1.59
N HIS A 149 15.61 22.67 -0.73
CA HIS A 149 14.35 21.94 -0.58
C HIS A 149 13.76 21.98 0.85
N LYS A 150 14.32 22.80 1.75
CA LYS A 150 13.88 22.92 3.16
C LYS A 150 12.38 23.19 3.31
N ILE A 151 11.81 24.05 2.46
CA ILE A 151 10.36 24.37 2.50
C ILE A 151 9.52 23.14 2.19
N ILE A 152 9.93 22.34 1.19
CA ILE A 152 9.25 21.10 0.82
C ILE A 152 9.27 20.12 1.99
N GLU A 153 10.38 20.02 2.71
CA GLU A 153 10.48 19.17 3.90
C GLU A 153 9.56 19.64 5.03
N VAL A 154 9.49 20.94 5.31
CA VAL A 154 8.56 21.50 6.32
C VAL A 154 7.10 21.19 5.94
N VAL A 155 6.73 21.40 4.67
CA VAL A 155 5.39 21.08 4.17
C VAL A 155 5.12 19.57 4.28
N ARG A 156 6.06 18.72 3.89
CA ARG A 156 5.95 17.26 3.97
C ARG A 156 5.77 16.79 5.41
N SER A 157 6.52 17.34 6.36
CA SER A 157 6.37 17.07 7.78
C SER A 157 5.01 17.52 8.31
N GLY A 158 4.54 18.71 7.93
CA GLY A 158 3.21 19.20 8.30
C GLY A 158 2.08 18.28 7.79
N ILE A 159 2.16 17.87 6.53
CA ILE A 159 1.21 16.91 5.93
C ILE A 159 1.29 15.57 6.66
N ASN A 160 2.49 15.07 7.00
CA ASN A 160 2.65 13.83 7.75
C ASN A 160 1.95 13.89 9.10
N GLN A 161 2.13 14.97 9.87
CA GLN A 161 1.47 15.15 11.16
C GLN A 161 -0.06 15.21 11.01
N TRP A 162 -0.56 15.92 10.00
CA TRP A 162 -1.99 15.96 9.70
C TRP A 162 -2.55 14.58 9.38
N TYR A 163 -1.89 13.80 8.52
CA TYR A 163 -2.33 12.44 8.20
C TYR A 163 -2.27 11.51 9.40
N ARG A 164 -1.23 11.60 10.24
CA ARG A 164 -1.15 10.84 11.50
C ARG A 164 -2.33 11.17 12.41
N PHE A 165 -2.63 12.45 12.62
CA PHE A 165 -3.80 12.87 13.39
C PHE A 165 -5.10 12.32 12.78
N LYS A 166 -5.29 12.47 11.46
CA LYS A 166 -6.47 11.96 10.74
C LYS A 166 -6.63 10.45 10.88
N LEU A 167 -5.55 9.67 10.75
CA LEU A 167 -5.59 8.21 10.91
C LEU A 167 -6.02 7.80 12.32
N ARG A 168 -5.55 8.53 13.35
CA ARG A 168 -5.95 8.34 14.75
C ARG A 168 -7.42 8.70 14.96
N ALA A 169 -7.82 9.91 14.56
CA ALA A 169 -9.18 10.42 14.73
C ALA A 169 -10.23 9.56 14.00
N THR A 170 -9.90 9.00 12.84
CA THR A 170 -10.82 8.14 12.07
C THR A 170 -10.76 6.67 12.48
N GLY A 171 -9.83 6.29 13.36
CA GLY A 171 -9.58 4.91 13.76
C GLY A 171 -9.13 4.01 12.61
N LYS A 172 -8.58 4.57 11.53
CA LYS A 172 -8.33 3.81 10.28
C LYS A 172 -7.30 2.70 10.47
N LEU A 173 -6.24 2.96 11.23
CA LEU A 173 -5.23 1.95 11.56
C LEU A 173 -5.85 0.81 12.39
N ASN A 174 -6.75 1.14 13.32
CA ASN A 174 -7.44 0.15 14.16
C ASN A 174 -8.50 -0.68 13.43
N ARG A 175 -8.76 -0.40 12.14
CA ARG A 175 -9.57 -1.28 11.27
C ARG A 175 -8.72 -2.30 10.51
N CYS A 176 -7.40 -2.26 10.65
CA CYS A 176 -6.52 -3.30 10.13
C CYS A 176 -6.44 -4.40 11.18
N ASP A 177 -6.50 -5.66 10.75
CA ASP A 177 -6.26 -6.82 11.60
C ASP A 177 -4.76 -7.11 11.75
N TYR A 178 -3.93 -6.63 10.81
CA TYR A 178 -2.48 -6.75 10.84
C TYR A 178 -1.83 -5.61 10.06
N ILE A 179 -0.71 -5.08 10.57
CA ILE A 179 0.04 -4.01 9.90
C ILE A 179 1.51 -4.41 9.69
N MET A 180 1.99 -4.25 8.47
CA MET A 180 3.40 -4.42 8.13
C MET A 180 4.02 -3.03 7.92
N PHE A 181 5.20 -2.79 8.49
CA PHE A 181 5.95 -1.54 8.29
C PHE A 181 7.21 -1.79 7.45
N ALA A 182 7.43 -0.93 6.43
CA ALA A 182 8.60 -1.01 5.57
C ALA A 182 9.88 -0.58 6.27
N ASN A 183 9.76 0.27 7.30
CA ASN A 183 10.89 0.80 8.06
C ASN A 183 10.50 1.20 9.48
N ARG A 184 11.52 1.27 10.35
CA ARG A 184 11.37 1.60 11.77
C ARG A 184 10.90 3.04 11.97
N GLU A 185 11.35 3.98 11.16
CA GLU A 185 10.95 5.38 11.26
C GLU A 185 9.45 5.58 11.06
N THR A 186 8.84 4.88 10.10
CA THR A 186 7.39 4.93 9.86
C THR A 186 6.62 4.25 10.99
N GLN A 187 7.10 3.10 11.46
CA GLN A 187 6.54 2.41 12.63
C GLN A 187 6.53 3.33 13.84
N GLU A 188 7.69 3.89 14.20
CA GLU A 188 7.83 4.82 15.31
C GLU A 188 6.97 6.08 15.11
N PHE A 189 6.94 6.62 13.89
CA PHE A 189 6.15 7.81 13.58
C PHE A 189 4.66 7.60 13.85
N LEU A 190 4.09 6.45 13.47
CA LEU A 190 2.67 6.18 13.68
C LEU A 190 2.36 5.72 15.11
N VAL A 191 3.24 4.92 15.72
CA VAL A 191 3.02 4.26 17.02
C VAL A 191 3.48 5.10 18.22
N ARG A 192 4.53 5.95 18.10
CA ARG A 192 5.00 6.75 19.26
C ARG A 192 3.92 7.68 19.82
N GLY A 193 4.03 7.97 21.12
CA GLY A 193 3.16 8.92 21.83
C GLY A 193 1.86 8.32 22.38
N GLY A 194 1.89 7.07 22.86
CA GLY A 194 0.82 6.47 23.68
C GLY A 194 -0.41 5.97 22.91
N ALA A 195 -0.41 5.98 21.58
CA ALA A 195 -1.48 5.40 20.78
C ALA A 195 -1.12 3.94 20.44
N GLU A 196 -1.53 3.01 21.30
CA GLU A 196 -1.41 1.58 20.99
C GLU A 196 -2.29 1.24 19.79
N LEU A 197 -1.66 0.66 18.76
CA LEU A 197 -2.40 -0.01 17.70
C LEU A 197 -3.11 -1.21 18.32
N LYS A 198 -4.39 -1.39 18.00
CA LYS A 198 -5.19 -2.51 18.52
C LYS A 198 -4.92 -3.85 17.84
N CYS A 199 -4.01 -3.86 16.86
CA CYS A 199 -3.68 -5.03 16.06
C CYS A 199 -2.18 -5.33 16.13
N PRO A 200 -1.78 -6.59 15.93
CA PRO A 200 -0.39 -6.96 15.76
C PRO A 200 0.24 -6.21 14.57
N TYR A 201 1.53 -5.91 14.72
CA TYR A 201 2.32 -5.28 13.68
C TYR A 201 3.77 -5.75 13.73
N GLU A 202 4.45 -5.73 12.58
CA GLU A 202 5.86 -6.10 12.47
C GLU A 202 6.60 -5.24 11.44
N LEU A 203 7.94 -5.34 11.45
CA LEU A 203 8.78 -4.81 10.39
C LEU A 203 8.95 -5.86 9.30
N VAL A 204 8.52 -5.53 8.08
CA VAL A 204 8.79 -6.32 6.88
C VAL A 204 9.36 -5.38 5.83
N PHE A 205 10.66 -5.52 5.59
CA PHE A 205 11.34 -4.67 4.63
C PHE A 205 10.84 -4.98 3.22
N ASP A 206 10.60 -3.92 2.46
CA ASP A 206 10.11 -3.96 1.10
C ASP A 206 11.12 -4.58 0.11
N ASN A 207 12.38 -4.67 0.52
CA ASN A 207 13.44 -5.41 -0.17
C ASN A 207 13.47 -6.92 0.14
N GLY A 208 12.60 -7.41 1.02
CA GLY A 208 12.51 -8.84 1.39
C GLY A 208 13.54 -9.32 2.40
N LEU A 209 14.36 -8.43 2.97
CA LEU A 209 15.24 -8.77 4.08
C LEU A 209 14.43 -8.98 5.36
N ARG A 210 14.90 -9.89 6.20
CA ARG A 210 14.37 -10.09 7.55
C ARG A 210 15.12 -9.23 8.56
N SER A 211 14.48 -8.96 9.69
CA SER A 211 15.07 -8.14 10.74
C SER A 211 16.30 -8.78 11.40
N ASP A 212 16.39 -10.11 11.41
CA ASP A 212 17.55 -10.88 11.87
C ASP A 212 18.71 -10.90 10.86
N GLU A 213 18.49 -10.43 9.63
CA GLU A 213 19.52 -10.32 8.58
C GLU A 213 20.20 -8.93 8.57
N LEU A 214 19.69 -7.98 9.37
CA LEU A 214 20.28 -6.66 9.56
C LEU A 214 21.27 -6.70 10.73
N VAL A 215 22.54 -6.94 10.40
CA VAL A 215 23.70 -6.93 11.34
C VAL A 215 24.05 -5.50 11.75
#